data_AF-A0A537HAQ9-F1
#
_entry.id   AF-A0A537HAQ9-F1
#
_cell.length_a   1.000
_cell.length_b   1.000
_cell.length_c   1.000
_cell.angle_alpha   90.00
_cell.angle_beta   90.00
_cell.angle_gamma   90.00
#
_symmetry.space_group_name_H-M   'P 1'
#
loop_
_entity.id
_entity.type
_entity.pdbx_description
1 polymer ?
#
loop_
_entity_poly.entity_id
_entity_poly.type
_entity_poly.pdbx_seq_one_letter_code
_entity_poly.pdbx_strand_id
1 'polypeptide(L)' 'MTTGLYVGRFQPFHLGHLEAVRHILSKVDELVVVVGSAHDSHTI' A
#
# COMPACT_ATOMS: atom_id res chain seq x y z
N MET A 1 17.42 -10.44 2.78
CA MET A 1 15.97 -10.42 2.59
C MET A 1 15.43 -9.20 3.32
N THR A 2 14.99 -8.20 2.57
CA THR A 2 14.48 -6.93 3.09
C THR A 2 12.98 -6.87 2.84
N THR A 3 12.20 -6.63 3.90
CA THR A 3 10.74 -6.47 3.81
C THR A 3 10.37 -4.99 3.95
N GLY A 4 9.64 -4.46 2.98
CA GLY A 4 9.06 -3.12 3.00
C GLY A 4 7.65 -3.11 3.61
N LEU A 5 7.27 -1.99 4.20
CA LEU A 5 5.93 -1.77 4.77
C LEU A 5 5.28 -0.57 4.10
N TYR A 6 4.07 -0.74 3.57
CA TYR A 6 3.27 0.35 3.00
C TYR A 6 1.89 0.42 3.64
N VAL A 7 1.64 1.46 4.42
CA VAL A 7 0.40 1.66 5.19
C VAL A 7 -0.50 2.68 4.50
N GLY A 8 -1.79 2.37 4.34
CA GLY A 8 -2.77 3.29 3.76
C GLY A 8 -4.20 2.78 3.84
N ARG A 9 -5.18 3.64 3.57
CA ARG A 9 -6.60 3.23 3.44
C ARG A 9 -6.91 2.63 2.07
N PHE A 10 -6.26 3.12 1.02
CA PHE A 10 -6.40 2.63 -0.36
C PHE A 10 -7.85 2.60 -0.87
N GLN A 11 -8.67 3.60 -0.49
CA GLN A 11 -10.09 3.71 -0.82
C GLN A 11 -10.38 5.06 -1.52
N PRO A 12 -10.43 5.11 -2.86
CA PRO A 12 -10.08 4.05 -3.80
C PRO A 12 -8.56 3.91 -3.97
N PHE A 13 -8.14 2.74 -4.42
CA PHE A 13 -6.79 2.57 -4.93
C PHE A 13 -6.65 3.29 -6.28
N HIS A 14 -5.61 4.09 -6.48
CA HIS A 14 -5.40 4.89 -7.68
C HIS A 14 -3.96 4.78 -8.20
N LEU A 15 -3.66 5.38 -9.34
CA LEU A 15 -2.35 5.25 -10.01
C LEU A 15 -1.16 5.69 -9.14
N GLY A 16 -1.31 6.72 -8.30
CA GLY A 16 -0.28 7.10 -7.33
C GLY A 16 0.11 5.98 -6.34
N HIS A 17 -0.86 5.18 -5.87
CA HIS A 17 -0.58 4.04 -5.00
C HIS A 17 0.15 2.92 -5.77
N LEU A 18 -0.21 2.72 -7.05
CA LEU A 18 0.46 1.75 -7.92
C LEU A 18 1.94 2.11 -8.15
N GLU A 19 2.21 3.39 -8.44
CA GLU A 19 3.59 3.87 -8.59
C GLU A 19 4.37 3.71 -7.28
N ALA A 20 3.77 3.99 -6.14
CA ALA A 20 4.40 3.76 -4.83
C ALA A 20 4.73 2.28 -4.61
N VAL A 21 3.81 1.37 -4.91
CA VAL A 21 4.06 -0.09 -4.82
C VAL A 21 5.22 -0.52 -5.70
N ARG A 22 5.25 -0.09 -6.98
CA ARG A 22 6.36 -0.42 -7.88
C ARG A 22 7.69 0.15 -7.40
N HIS A 23 7.67 1.38 -6.91
CA HIS A 23 8.87 2.04 -6.39
C HIS A 23 9.42 1.34 -5.15
N ILE A 24 8.56 0.80 -4.29
CA ILE A 24 9.01 0.08 -3.10
C ILE A 24 9.56 -1.30 -3.50
N LEU A 25 8.85 -2.03 -4.36
CA LEU A 25 9.29 -3.35 -4.85
C LEU A 25 10.61 -3.32 -5.63
N SER A 26 11.05 -2.17 -6.15
CA SER A 26 12.39 -2.04 -6.74
C SER A 26 13.52 -1.97 -5.69
N LYS A 27 13.18 -1.89 -4.40
CA LYS A 27 14.13 -1.69 -3.27
C LYS A 27 14.08 -2.81 -2.23
N VAL A 28 13.05 -3.65 -2.23
CA VAL A 28 12.79 -4.68 -1.22
C VAL A 28 12.48 -6.01 -1.88
N ASP A 29 12.78 -7.10 -1.19
CA ASP A 29 12.48 -8.46 -1.67
C ASP A 29 11.00 -8.80 -1.49
N GLU A 30 10.36 -8.21 -0.47
CA GLU A 30 8.95 -8.43 -0.13
C GLU A 30 8.30 -7.11 0.31
N LEU A 31 7.04 -6.88 -0.06
CA LEU A 31 6.27 -5.73 0.36
C LEU A 31 5.01 -6.18 1.12
N VAL A 32 4.89 -5.75 2.38
CA VAL A 32 3.68 -5.89 3.19
C VAL A 32 2.85 -4.61 3.08
N VAL A 33 1.61 -4.74 2.61
CA VAL A 33 0.66 -3.63 2.51
C VAL A 33 -0.33 -3.72 3.68
N VAL A 34 -0.34 -2.72 4.55
CA VAL A 34 -1.27 -2.65 5.68
C VAL A 34 -2.44 -1.73 5.31
N VAL A 35 -3.62 -2.33 5.19
CA VAL A 35 -4.86 -1.61 4.91
C VAL A 35 -5.47 -1.11 6.23
N GLY A 36 -5.29 0.18 6.50
CA GLY A 36 -5.87 0.84 7.67
C GLY A 36 -7.34 1.21 7.48
N SER A 37 -8.08 1.37 8.58
CA SER A 37 -9.51 1.78 8.57
C SER A 37 -10.40 0.88 7.70
N ALA A 38 -10.06 -0.40 7.57
CA ALA A 38 -10.82 -1.36 6.75
C ALA A 38 -12.28 -1.53 7.22
N HIS A 39 -12.56 -1.23 8.49
CA HIS A 39 -13.92 -1.21 9.06
C HIS A 39 -14.75 -0.02 8.58
N ASP A 40 -14.13 1.13 8.29
CA ASP A 40 -14.78 2.33 7.76
C ASP A 40 -14.75 2.34 6.23
N SER A 41 -15.04 1.17 5.64
CA SER A 41 -15.14 1.05 4.19
C SER A 41 -16.37 1.80 3.67
N HIS A 42 -16.22 2.56 2.58
CA HIS A 42 -17.27 3.38 1.95
C HIS A 42 -17.63 4.69 2.67
N THR A 43 -16.76 5.20 3.54
CA THR A 43 -16.83 6.60 4.03
C THR A 43 -15.94 7.50 3.17
N ILE A 44 -16.43 8.67 2.75
CA ILE A 44 -15.64 9.70 2.05
C ILE A 44 -15.07 10.69 3.07
#